data_AF-A0A0S8BA04-F1
#
_entry.id   AF-A0A0S8BA04-F1
#
_cell.length_a   1.000
_cell.length_b   1.000
_cell.length_c   1.000
_cell.angle_alpha   90.00
_cell.angle_beta   90.00
_cell.angle_gamma   90.00
#
_symmetry.space_group_name_H-M   'P 1'
#
loop_
_entity.id
_entity.type
_entity.pdbx_description
1 polymer ?
#
loop_
_entity_poly.entity_id
_entity_poly.type
_entity_poly.pdbx_seq_one_letter_code
_entity_poly.pdbx_strand_id
1 'polypeptide(L)' 'MFRVGLLAQALHAATGEVTDEASAVERLGLQPRLVIGSRRNIKVTYAEDLAIAEALLQGAVP' A
#
# COMPACT_ATOMS: atom_id res chain seq x y z
N MET A 1 5.02 7.41 -2.70
CA MET A 1 4.68 8.64 -1.94
C MET A 1 4.07 9.66 -2.87
N PHE A 2 2.94 10.26 -2.48
CA PHE A 2 2.24 11.29 -3.25
C PHE A 2 2.42 12.68 -2.62
N ARG A 3 2.29 13.74 -3.42
CA ARG A 3 2.20 15.11 -2.89
C ARG A 3 0.88 15.27 -2.14
N VAL A 4 0.90 15.89 -0.97
CA VAL A 4 -0.27 15.99 -0.09
C VAL A 4 -1.49 16.63 -0.78
N GLY A 5 -1.30 17.73 -1.52
CA GLY A 5 -2.40 18.39 -2.23
C GLY A 5 -3.03 17.51 -3.31
N LEU A 6 -2.20 16.79 -4.07
CA LEU A 6 -2.67 15.82 -5.07
C LEU A 6 -3.46 14.68 -4.42
N LEU A 7 -2.93 14.12 -3.34
CA LEU A 7 -3.57 13.00 -2.64
C LEU A 7 -4.91 13.44 -2.03
N ALA A 8 -4.97 14.60 -1.38
CA ALA A 8 -6.19 15.13 -0.82
C ALA A 8 -7.27 15.33 -1.90
N GLN A 9 -6.89 15.88 -3.06
CA GLN A 9 -7.79 16.00 -4.21
C GLN A 9 -8.29 14.63 -4.69
N ALA A 10 -7.39 13.65 -4.85
CA ALA A 10 -7.73 12.31 -5.32
C ALA A 10 -8.71 11.60 -4.37
N LEU A 11 -8.45 11.65 -3.06
CA LEU A 11 -9.30 11.05 -2.04
C LEU A 11 -10.66 11.75 -1.93
N HIS A 12 -10.71 13.07 -2.11
CA HIS A 12 -11.97 13.82 -2.07
C HIS A 12 -12.84 13.59 -3.31
N ALA A 13 -12.22 13.46 -4.49
CA ALA A 13 -12.91 13.22 -5.75
C ALA A 13 -13.28 11.74 -5.98
N ALA A 14 -12.70 10.83 -5.21
CA ALA A 14 -12.97 9.41 -5.36
C ALA A 14 -14.44 9.06 -5.05
N THR A 15 -15.06 8.35 -5.97
CA THR A 15 -16.40 7.77 -5.79
C THR A 15 -16.34 6.25 -5.90
N GLY A 16 -17.11 5.56 -5.05
CA GLY A 16 -17.06 4.10 -4.93
C GLY A 16 -15.88 3.61 -4.08
N GLU A 17 -15.61 2.30 -4.15
CA GLU A 17 -14.53 1.71 -3.35
C GLU A 17 -13.14 2.09 -3.88
N VAL A 18 -12.28 2.48 -2.93
CA VAL A 18 -10.86 2.75 -3.11
C VAL A 18 -10.12 1.85 -2.14
N THR A 19 -9.14 1.10 -2.63
CA THR A 19 -8.39 0.11 -1.84
C THR A 19 -7.09 0.67 -1.28
N ASP A 20 -6.53 1.69 -1.94
CA ASP A 20 -5.29 2.35 -1.58
C ASP A 20 -5.22 3.78 -2.18
N GLU A 21 -4.20 4.53 -1.82
CA GLU A 21 -4.01 5.89 -2.34
C GLU A 21 -3.69 5.91 -3.84
N ALA A 22 -3.08 4.86 -4.38
CA ALA A 22 -2.72 4.79 -5.79
C ALA A 22 -3.96 4.70 -6.68
N SER A 23 -4.92 3.84 -6.35
CA SER A 23 -6.20 3.70 -7.06
C SER A 23 -7.03 4.98 -7.01
N ALA A 24 -6.97 5.76 -5.92
CA ALA A 24 -7.57 7.09 -5.88
C ALA A 24 -6.92 8.04 -6.91
N VAL A 25 -5.59 8.04 -6.99
CA VAL A 25 -4.83 8.90 -7.92
C VAL A 25 -5.04 8.47 -9.38
N GLU A 26 -5.15 7.17 -9.66
CA GLU A 26 -5.46 6.64 -10.99
C GLU A 26 -6.80 7.15 -11.54
N ARG A 27 -7.81 7.32 -10.67
CA ARG A 27 -9.13 7.87 -11.07
C ARG A 27 -9.06 9.33 -11.53
N LEU A 28 -8.01 10.06 -11.17
CA LEU A 28 -7.73 11.39 -11.74
C LEU A 28 -7.08 11.33 -13.14
N GLY A 29 -6.94 10.14 -13.74
CA GLY A 29 -6.28 9.92 -15.03
C GLY A 29 -4.75 9.92 -14.95
N LEU A 30 -4.19 9.86 -13.74
CA LEU A 30 -2.74 9.85 -13.50
C LEU A 30 -2.20 8.42 -13.44
N GLN A 31 -0.88 8.30 -13.57
CA GLN A 31 -0.18 7.00 -13.61
C GLN A 31 0.86 6.94 -12.49
N PRO A 32 0.49 6.49 -11.27
CA PRO A 32 1.45 6.24 -10.20
C PRO A 32 2.59 5.32 -10.67
N ARG A 33 3.81 5.57 -10.18
CA ARG A 33 4.97 4.74 -10.52
C ARG A 33 5.06 3.55 -9.56
N LEU A 34 5.29 2.37 -10.11
CA LEU A 34 5.68 1.19 -9.34
C LEU A 34 7.18 1.23 -9.01
N VAL A 35 7.50 0.96 -7.75
CA VAL A 35 8.87 0.80 -7.25
C VAL A 35 8.95 -0.57 -6.61
N ILE A 36 9.97 -1.36 -6.97
CA ILE A 36 10.13 -2.72 -6.44
C ILE A 36 10.33 -2.67 -4.92
N GLY A 37 9.43 -3.32 -4.18
CA GLY A 37 9.48 -3.46 -2.72
C GLY A 37 10.10 -4.78 -2.26
N SER A 38 10.42 -4.86 -0.98
CA SER A 38 10.84 -6.10 -0.33
C SER A 38 9.65 -7.02 -0.07
N ARG A 39 9.81 -8.33 -0.30
CA ARG A 39 8.82 -9.35 0.08
C ARG A 39 8.60 -9.47 1.59
N ARG A 40 9.51 -8.91 2.39
CA ARG A 40 9.39 -8.85 3.86
C ARG A 40 8.38 -7.81 4.33
N ASN A 41 7.93 -6.90 3.45
CA ASN A 41 6.92 -5.89 3.75
C ASN A 41 5.50 -6.48 3.61
N ILE A 42 5.17 -7.43 4.48
CA ILE A 42 3.86 -8.09 4.48
C ILE A 42 2.81 -7.26 5.24
N LYS A 43 1.54 -7.45 4.91
CA LYS A 43 0.40 -6.97 5.69
C LYS A 43 -0.11 -8.11 6.57
N VAL A 44 -0.01 -7.97 7.89
CA VAL A 44 -0.66 -8.88 8.84
C VAL A 44 -2.17 -8.69 8.71
N THR A 45 -2.85 -9.71 8.20
CA THR A 45 -4.29 -9.67 7.88
C THR A 45 -5.06 -10.69 8.70
N TYR A 46 -4.49 -11.87 8.94
CA TYR A 46 -5.04 -12.94 9.78
C TYR A 46 -4.12 -13.25 10.96
N ALA A 47 -4.62 -14.04 11.93
CA ALA A 47 -3.87 -14.37 13.14
C ALA A 47 -2.59 -15.16 12.82
N GLU A 48 -2.63 -16.01 11.79
CA GLU A 48 -1.52 -16.85 11.36
C GLU A 48 -0.35 -16.03 10.78
N ASP A 49 -0.61 -14.83 10.27
CA ASP A 49 0.42 -13.94 9.70
C ASP A 49 1.42 -13.45 10.76
N LEU A 50 1.05 -13.47 12.05
CA LEU A 50 1.91 -13.02 13.14
C LEU A 50 3.19 -13.86 13.25
N ALA A 51 3.09 -15.18 13.15
CA ALA A 51 4.25 -16.07 13.20
C ALA A 51 5.23 -15.79 12.05
N ILE A 52 4.70 -15.45 10.86
CA ILE A 52 5.49 -15.07 9.69
C ILE A 52 6.17 -13.71 9.93
N ALA A 53 5.42 -12.71 10.43
CA ALA A 53 5.96 -11.39 10.73
C ALA A 53 7.09 -11.45 11.78
N GLU A 54 6.93 -12.23 12.84
CA GLU A 54 7.96 -12.45 13.86
C GLU A 54 9.23 -13.06 13.27
N ALA A 55 9.10 -14.11 12.46
CA ALA A 55 10.23 -14.75 11.80
C ALA A 55 10.94 -13.79 10.82
N LEU A 56 10.19 -12.98 10.08
CA LEU A 56 10.73 -11.95 9.18
C LEU A 56 11.46 -10.85 9.95
N LEU A 57 10.98 -10.43 11.12
CA LEU A 57 11.65 -9.41 11.95
C LEU A 57 12.96 -9.93 12.58
N GLN A 58 13.01 -11.21 12.93
CA GLN A 58 14.21 -11.87 13.47
C GLN A 58 15.25 -12.20 12.39
N GLY A 59 14.92 -12.01 11.10
CA GLY A 59 15.79 -12.37 9.98
C GLY A 59 15.88 -13.88 9.74
N ALA A 60 14.93 -14.65 10.27
CA ALA A 60 14.90 -16.11 10.19
C ALA A 60 14.38 -16.64 8.85
N VAL A 61 13.88 -15.76 7.98
CA VAL A 61 13.39 -16.12 6.64
C VAL A 61 14.22 -15.33 5.61
N PRO A 62 14.89 -16.00 4.64
CA PRO A 62 15.72 -15.35 3.63
C PRO A 62 14.94 -14.33 2.78
#